data_AF-A0A3M1D067-F1
#
_entry.id   AF-A0A3M1D067-F1
#
_cell.length_a   1.000
_cell.length_b   1.000
_cell.length_c   1.000
_cell.angle_alpha   90.00
_cell.angle_beta   90.00
_cell.angle_gamma   90.00
#
_symmetry.space_group_name_H-M   'P 1'
#
loop_
_entity.id
_entity.type
_entity.pdbx_description
1 polymer ?
#
loop_
_entity_poly.entity_id
_entity_poly.type
_entity_poly.pdbx_seq_one_letter_code
_entity_poly.pdbx_strand_id
1 'polypeptide(L)'
;NSFDLALKNSIVPGGEALVVAPLDGRPDLDDETRGLAPSARAKRLFWDNLVELLKVPYPEARRWIEQNFEMYLWKTERVLRLLKKDGTKIYLYCQLDAERIAPGGFLKAPDIQAWIDERVRRGDGKFTVIDGGNKLFVAARGQE
;
A
#
# COMPACT_ATOMS: atom_id res chain seq x y z
N ASN A 1 -5.49 -1.92 9.44
CA ASN A 1 -5.38 -2.62 8.15
C ASN A 1 -4.04 -2.33 7.51
N SER A 2 -3.29 -3.36 7.13
CA SER A 2 -2.01 -3.23 6.42
C SER A 2 -2.17 -3.81 5.02
N PHE A 3 -2.49 -2.96 4.03
CA PHE A 3 -2.71 -3.41 2.65
C PHE A 3 -1.49 -4.16 2.09
N ASP A 4 -0.29 -3.78 2.51
CA ASP A 4 0.99 -4.37 2.14
C ASP A 4 1.11 -5.85 2.53
N LEU A 5 0.44 -6.26 3.61
CA LEU A 5 0.35 -7.68 4.00
C LEU A 5 -0.75 -8.40 3.22
N ALA A 6 -1.91 -7.76 3.02
CA ALA A 6 -3.02 -8.35 2.28
C ALA A 6 -2.68 -8.64 0.81
N LEU A 7 -1.89 -7.76 0.19
CA LEU A 7 -1.45 -7.92 -1.20
C LEU A 7 -0.30 -8.91 -1.36
N LYS A 8 0.46 -9.21 -0.29
CA LYS A 8 1.59 -10.14 -0.37
C LYS A 8 1.11 -11.51 -0.82
N ASN A 9 1.60 -11.97 -1.98
CA ASN A 9 1.23 -13.23 -2.64
C ASN A 9 -0.21 -13.31 -3.18
N SER A 10 -1.02 -12.25 -2.99
CA SER A 10 -2.39 -12.17 -3.51
C SER A 10 -2.47 -11.46 -4.87
N ILE A 11 -1.36 -10.86 -5.30
CA ILE A 11 -1.21 -10.17 -6.58
C ILE A 11 -0.07 -10.78 -7.39
N VAL A 12 -0.28 -10.92 -8.69
CA VAL A 12 0.76 -11.37 -9.62
C VAL A 12 1.77 -10.23 -9.87
N PRO A 13 3.05 -10.54 -10.18
CA PRO A 13 4.01 -9.51 -10.60
C PRO A 13 3.48 -8.70 -11.78
N GLY A 14 3.64 -7.38 -11.73
CA GLY A 14 3.11 -6.41 -12.70
C GLY A 14 1.62 -6.10 -12.52
N GLY A 15 0.94 -6.70 -11.54
CA GLY A 15 -0.49 -6.53 -11.31
C GLY A 15 -0.88 -5.13 -10.83
N GLU A 16 -2.18 -4.89 -10.78
CA GLU A 16 -2.77 -3.64 -10.29
C GLU A 16 -3.65 -3.92 -9.06
N ALA A 17 -3.60 -3.05 -8.05
CA ALA A 17 -4.41 -3.13 -6.85
C ALA A 17 -5.16 -1.83 -6.61
N LEU A 18 -6.45 -1.92 -6.31
CA LEU A 18 -7.24 -0.81 -5.76
C LEU A 18 -7.35 -0.96 -4.24
N VAL A 19 -6.87 0.04 -3.51
CA VAL A 19 -7.00 0.15 -2.06
C VAL A 19 -8.06 1.20 -1.75
N VAL A 20 -9.14 0.77 -1.12
CA VAL A 20 -10.21 1.64 -0.63
C VAL A 20 -9.88 2.04 0.81
N ALA A 21 -9.46 3.28 1.01
CA ALA A 21 -9.08 3.81 2.32
C ALA A 21 -9.35 5.31 2.37
N PRO A 22 -10.19 5.84 3.28
CA PRO A 22 -10.54 7.26 3.30
C PRO A 22 -9.34 8.20 3.41
N LEU A 23 -8.33 7.84 4.23
CA LEU A 23 -7.15 8.67 4.51
C LEU A 23 -7.49 10.12 4.92
N ASP A 24 -8.64 10.30 5.58
CA ASP A 24 -9.12 11.53 6.21
C ASP A 24 -8.26 11.95 7.42
N GLY A 25 -7.65 10.94 8.06
CA GLY A 25 -6.70 11.11 9.15
C GLY A 25 -7.32 11.70 10.41
N ARG A 26 -6.45 12.03 11.36
CA ARG A 26 -6.83 12.69 12.60
C ARG A 26 -6.95 14.22 12.39
N PRO A 27 -8.04 14.88 12.83
CA PRO A 27 -8.23 16.31 12.61
C PRO A 27 -7.27 17.18 13.43
N ASP A 28 -6.64 16.62 14.47
CA ASP A 28 -5.66 17.31 15.32
C ASP A 28 -4.22 17.24 14.78
N LEU A 29 -3.98 16.57 13.65
CA LEU A 29 -2.68 16.53 12.99
C LEU A 29 -2.54 17.67 11.98
N ASP A 30 -1.31 18.14 11.79
CA ASP A 30 -0.96 19.10 10.73
C ASP A 30 -1.27 18.57 9.32
N ASP A 31 -1.40 19.48 8.37
CA ASP A 31 -1.74 19.16 6.98
C ASP A 31 -0.69 18.27 6.30
N GLU A 32 0.57 18.34 6.72
CA GLU A 32 1.64 17.50 6.15
C GLU A 32 1.55 16.04 6.61
N THR A 33 0.98 15.78 7.79
CA THR A 33 0.89 14.46 8.41
C THR A 33 -0.48 13.83 8.22
N ARG A 34 -1.53 14.65 8.30
CA ARG A 34 -2.91 14.21 8.27
C ARG A 34 -3.21 13.38 7.02
N GLY A 35 -3.77 12.20 7.24
CA GLY A 35 -4.13 11.24 6.20
C GLY A 35 -2.98 10.33 5.73
N LEU A 36 -1.73 10.78 5.82
CA LEU A 36 -0.56 9.99 5.40
C LEU A 36 -0.07 9.05 6.50
N ALA A 37 -0.15 9.49 7.77
CA ALA A 37 0.27 8.71 8.92
C ALA A 37 -0.52 9.08 10.19
N PRO A 38 -0.53 8.19 11.21
CA PRO A 38 -1.24 8.46 12.47
C PRO A 38 -0.52 9.45 13.40
N SER A 39 0.73 9.81 13.11
CA SER A 39 1.53 10.80 13.85
C SER A 39 2.75 11.23 13.04
N ALA A 40 3.36 12.37 13.40
CA ALA A 40 4.59 12.86 12.76
C ALA A 40 5.76 11.85 12.87
N ARG A 41 5.85 11.12 14.00
CA ARG A 41 6.82 10.03 14.16
C ARG A 41 6.56 8.89 13.18
N ALA A 42 5.30 8.47 13.04
CA ALA A 42 4.94 7.41 12.10
C ALA A 42 5.14 7.85 10.64
N LYS A 43 4.89 9.13 10.31
CA LYS A 43 5.19 9.72 8.99
C LYS A 43 6.68 9.59 8.69
N ARG A 44 7.53 10.02 9.62
CA ARG A 44 8.99 9.94 9.46
C ARG A 44 9.47 8.51 9.21
N LEU A 45 8.99 7.57 10.02
CA LEU A 45 9.46 6.19 9.95
C LEU A 45 8.93 5.42 8.74
N PHE A 46 7.71 5.71 8.29
CA PHE A 46 7.12 5.02 7.16
C PHE A 46 7.12 5.87 5.89
N TRP A 47 6.35 6.95 5.88
CA TRP A 47 6.09 7.75 4.68
C TRP A 47 7.35 8.42 4.14
N ASP A 48 8.08 9.14 4.97
CA ASP A 48 9.26 9.90 4.53
C ASP A 48 10.35 8.94 4.05
N ASN A 49 10.56 7.84 4.77
CA ASN A 49 11.47 6.77 4.33
C ASN A 49 11.01 6.11 3.03
N LEU A 50 9.70 5.89 2.83
CA LEU A 50 9.18 5.35 1.57
C LEU A 50 9.50 6.28 0.40
N VAL A 51 9.23 7.57 0.56
CA VAL A 51 9.48 8.60 -0.47
C VAL A 51 10.96 8.67 -0.83
N GLU A 52 11.85 8.67 0.15
CA GLU A 52 13.29 8.73 -0.12
C GLU A 52 13.81 7.44 -0.75
N LEU A 53 13.43 6.28 -0.22
CA LEU A 53 13.93 4.99 -0.70
C LEU A 53 13.32 4.57 -2.05
N LEU A 54 12.19 5.16 -2.45
CA LEU A 54 11.66 4.97 -3.80
C LEU A 54 12.61 5.50 -4.88
N LYS A 55 13.46 6.47 -4.56
CA LYS A 55 14.42 7.09 -5.50
C LYS A 55 15.62 6.19 -5.82
N VAL A 56 15.92 5.19 -4.98
CA VAL A 56 17.11 4.31 -5.13
C VAL A 56 16.72 2.87 -5.49
N PRO A 57 17.54 2.09 -6.21
CA PRO A 57 17.22 0.71 -6.57
C PRO A 57 16.78 -0.17 -5.38
N TYR A 58 15.84 -1.10 -5.60
CA TYR A 58 15.29 -1.95 -4.52
C TYR A 58 16.35 -2.71 -3.70
N PRO A 59 17.39 -3.33 -4.32
CA PRO A 59 18.44 -4.00 -3.55
C PRO A 59 19.21 -3.06 -2.61
N GLU A 60 19.41 -1.80 -3.01
CA GLU A 60 20.09 -0.79 -2.19
C GLU A 60 19.20 -0.29 -1.06
N ALA A 61 17.93 0.00 -1.35
CA ALA A 61 16.94 0.37 -0.34
C ALA A 61 16.81 -0.72 0.73
N ARG A 62 16.73 -1.98 0.33
CA ARG A 62 16.66 -3.13 1.24
C ARG A 62 17.90 -3.21 2.14
N ARG A 63 19.10 -3.09 1.57
CA ARG A 63 20.35 -3.09 2.34
C ARG A 63 20.39 -1.97 3.36
N TRP A 64 19.94 -0.77 2.98
CA TRP A 64 19.87 0.38 3.88
C TRP A 64 18.91 0.11 5.06
N ILE A 65 17.72 -0.44 4.80
CA ILE A 65 16.76 -0.80 5.85
C ILE A 65 17.34 -1.85 6.80
N GLU A 66 18.02 -2.87 6.28
CA GLU A 66 18.64 -3.93 7.09
C GLU A 66 19.73 -3.37 8.03
N GLN A 67 20.46 -2.34 7.60
CA GLN A 67 21.53 -1.70 8.38
C GLN A 67 21.04 -0.65 9.39
N ASN A 68 19.88 -0.03 9.14
CA ASN A 68 19.33 1.07 9.95
C ASN A 68 18.02 0.67 10.64
N PHE A 69 17.89 -0.61 10.99
CA PHE A 69 16.60 -1.23 11.29
C PHE A 69 15.87 -0.57 12.49
N GLU A 70 14.69 -0.02 12.20
CA GLU A 70 13.63 0.31 13.15
C GLU A 70 12.37 -0.49 12.79
N MET A 71 11.60 -0.96 13.78
CA MET A 71 10.45 -1.86 13.59
C MET A 71 9.45 -1.38 12.52
N TYR A 72 9.28 -0.06 12.36
CA TYR A 72 8.37 0.55 11.40
C TYR A 72 8.88 0.50 9.94
N LEU A 73 10.19 0.34 9.71
CA LEU A 73 10.78 0.25 8.38
C LEU A 73 10.41 -1.04 7.64
N TRP A 74 9.96 -2.09 8.33
CA TRP A 74 9.43 -3.28 7.67
C TRP A 74 8.21 -2.97 6.81
N LYS A 75 7.38 -2.00 7.19
CA LYS A 75 6.25 -1.60 6.34
C LYS A 75 6.76 -0.93 5.07
N THR A 76 7.76 -0.05 5.20
CA THR A 76 8.44 0.59 4.07
C THR A 76 9.03 -0.44 3.12
N GLU A 77 9.77 -1.41 3.63
CA GLU A 77 10.34 -2.51 2.84
C GLU A 77 9.28 -3.29 2.07
N ARG A 78 8.17 -3.66 2.72
CA ARG A 78 7.09 -4.41 2.07
C ARG A 78 6.41 -3.63 0.95
N VAL A 79 6.19 -2.33 1.14
CA VAL A 79 5.63 -1.45 0.11
C VAL A 79 6.63 -1.26 -1.04
N LEU A 80 7.90 -1.03 -0.74
CA LEU A 80 8.97 -0.94 -1.75
C LEU A 80 9.08 -2.24 -2.57
N ARG A 81 8.92 -3.41 -1.94
CA ARG A 81 8.90 -4.68 -2.65
C ARG A 81 7.75 -4.71 -3.66
N LEU A 82 6.54 -4.38 -3.23
CA LEU A 82 5.37 -4.35 -4.12
C LEU A 82 5.59 -3.42 -5.31
N LEU A 83 6.04 -2.19 -5.05
CA LEU A 83 6.20 -1.17 -6.10
C LEU A 83 7.40 -1.45 -7.03
N LYS A 84 8.56 -1.80 -6.47
CA LYS A 84 9.82 -1.86 -7.23
C LYS A 84 10.20 -3.26 -7.70
N LYS A 85 9.98 -4.27 -6.86
CA LYS A 85 10.36 -5.66 -7.20
C LYS A 85 9.23 -6.37 -7.91
N ASP A 86 8.02 -6.26 -7.37
CA ASP A 86 6.84 -6.94 -7.90
C ASP A 86 6.18 -6.09 -9.01
N GLY A 87 6.59 -4.83 -9.21
CA GLY A 87 6.07 -3.95 -10.27
C GLY A 87 4.58 -3.64 -10.14
N THR A 88 4.05 -3.74 -8.92
CA THR A 88 2.62 -3.57 -8.64
C THR A 88 2.23 -2.09 -8.75
N LYS A 89 1.17 -1.79 -9.50
CA LYS A 89 0.54 -0.46 -9.48
C LYS A 89 -0.51 -0.40 -8.38
N ILE A 90 -0.36 0.54 -7.45
CA ILE A 90 -1.28 0.68 -6.31
C ILE A 90 -2.10 1.96 -6.49
N TYR A 91 -3.41 1.81 -6.65
CA TYR A 91 -4.38 2.89 -6.73
C TYR A 91 -5.07 3.08 -5.37
N LEU A 92 -5.28 4.33 -4.96
CA LEU A 92 -5.97 4.69 -3.74
C LEU A 92 -7.28 5.39 -4.08
N TYR A 93 -8.40 4.84 -3.61
CA TYR A 93 -9.65 5.58 -3.49
C TYR A 93 -9.73 6.15 -2.08
N CYS A 94 -9.48 7.46 -1.96
CA CYS A 94 -9.29 8.17 -0.69
C CYS A 94 -9.77 9.63 -0.78
N GLN A 95 -9.55 10.44 0.25
CA GLN A 95 -9.84 11.89 0.27
C GLN A 95 -8.61 12.76 -0.02
N LEU A 96 -7.40 12.22 0.08
CA LEU A 96 -6.17 12.96 -0.22
C LEU A 96 -6.03 13.26 -1.71
N ASP A 97 -5.51 14.44 -2.05
CA ASP A 97 -5.22 14.80 -3.44
C ASP A 97 -4.12 13.90 -4.03
N ALA A 98 -4.12 13.77 -5.36
CA ALA A 98 -3.19 12.89 -6.07
C ALA A 98 -1.72 13.28 -5.82
N GLU A 99 -1.44 14.57 -5.77
CA GLU A 99 -0.13 15.17 -5.53
C GLU A 99 0.42 14.80 -4.14
N ARG A 100 -0.46 14.57 -3.16
CA ARG A 100 -0.06 14.19 -1.80
C ARG A 100 0.38 12.74 -1.70
N ILE A 101 -0.16 11.86 -2.54
CA ILE A 101 0.12 10.42 -2.49
C ILE A 101 1.13 9.96 -3.55
N ALA A 102 1.29 10.72 -4.63
CA ALA A 102 2.21 10.41 -5.73
C ALA A 102 3.67 10.21 -5.30
N PRO A 103 4.25 10.99 -4.36
CA PRO A 103 5.63 10.77 -3.90
C PRO A 103 5.85 9.39 -3.29
N GLY A 104 4.81 8.77 -2.73
CA GLY A 104 4.84 7.41 -2.19
C GLY A 104 4.66 6.31 -3.26
N GLY A 105 4.61 6.66 -4.54
CA GLY A 105 4.41 5.73 -5.65
C GLY A 105 2.96 5.27 -5.82
N PHE A 106 2.00 5.97 -5.22
CA PHE A 106 0.58 5.65 -5.31
C PHE A 106 -0.12 6.47 -6.38
N LEU A 107 -1.13 5.87 -7.00
CA LEU A 107 -2.01 6.53 -7.97
C LEU A 107 -3.35 6.85 -7.34
N LYS A 108 -3.98 7.95 -7.72
CA LYS A 108 -5.35 8.27 -7.27
C LYS A 108 -6.36 7.55 -8.17
N ALA A 109 -7.26 6.78 -7.58
CA ALA A 109 -8.45 6.30 -8.30
C ALA A 109 -9.52 7.41 -8.30
N PRO A 110 -10.12 7.73 -9.46
CA PRO A 110 -11.18 8.73 -9.53
C PRO A 110 -12.47 8.24 -8.84
N ASP A 111 -12.78 6.97 -9.03
CA ASP A 111 -13.97 6.29 -8.52
C ASP A 111 -13.72 4.76 -8.53
N ILE A 112 -14.37 4.01 -7.64
CA ILE A 112 -14.22 2.55 -7.54
C ILE A 112 -14.77 1.85 -8.79
N GLN A 113 -15.99 2.19 -9.21
CA GLN A 113 -16.63 1.59 -10.37
C GLN A 113 -15.92 2.00 -11.67
N ALA A 114 -15.55 3.28 -11.81
CA ALA A 114 -14.80 3.72 -12.98
C ALA A 114 -13.44 3.01 -13.11
N TRP A 115 -12.78 2.74 -11.99
CA TRP A 115 -11.56 1.92 -11.96
C TRP A 115 -11.84 0.49 -12.42
N ILE A 116 -12.91 -0.15 -11.94
CA ILE A 116 -13.29 -1.51 -12.37
C ILE A 116 -13.62 -1.56 -13.87
N ASP A 117 -14.43 -0.62 -14.36
CA ASP A 117 -14.89 -0.57 -15.75
C ASP A 117 -13.73 -0.46 -16.75
N GLU A 118 -12.67 0.28 -16.40
CA GLU A 118 -11.46 0.38 -17.23
C GLU A 118 -10.78 -0.98 -17.41
N ARG A 119 -10.58 -1.75 -16.33
CA ARG A 119 -9.92 -3.07 -16.40
C ARG A 119 -10.80 -4.10 -17.10
N VAL A 120 -12.12 -4.04 -16.89
CA VAL A 120 -13.09 -4.87 -17.64
C VAL A 120 -12.97 -4.58 -19.13
N ARG A 121 -12.91 -3.30 -19.54
CA ARG A 121 -12.76 -2.89 -20.95
C ARG A 121 -11.43 -3.33 -21.56
N ARG A 122 -10.34 -3.32 -20.77
CA ARG A 122 -9.02 -3.82 -21.19
C ARG A 122 -8.96 -5.34 -21.34
N GLY A 123 -9.89 -6.07 -20.70
CA GLY A 123 -9.89 -7.53 -20.67
C GLY A 123 -8.85 -8.11 -19.71
N ASP A 124 -8.51 -7.38 -18.62
CA ASP A 124 -7.43 -7.74 -17.67
C ASP A 124 -7.68 -9.06 -16.89
N GLY A 125 -8.85 -9.70 -17.03
CA GLY A 125 -9.14 -11.02 -16.47
C GLY A 125 -9.93 -11.01 -15.17
N LYS A 126 -9.53 -11.84 -14.18
CA LYS A 126 -10.26 -12.05 -12.92
C LYS A 126 -9.85 -11.03 -11.86
N PHE A 127 -10.84 -10.52 -11.14
CA PHE A 127 -10.65 -9.70 -9.94
C PHE A 127 -10.81 -10.55 -8.68
N THR A 128 -9.98 -10.27 -7.67
CA THR A 128 -10.12 -10.85 -6.33
C THR A 128 -10.40 -9.72 -5.35
N VAL A 129 -11.53 -9.78 -4.66
CA VAL A 129 -11.84 -8.87 -3.55
C VAL A 129 -11.24 -9.46 -2.28
N ILE A 130 -10.39 -8.68 -1.61
CA ILE A 130 -9.77 -9.06 -0.34
C ILE A 130 -10.43 -8.23 0.77
N ASP A 131 -11.43 -8.81 1.43
CA ASP A 131 -12.09 -8.17 2.58
C ASP A 131 -11.23 -8.31 3.86
N GLY A 132 -11.16 -7.23 4.65
CA GLY A 132 -10.61 -7.22 5.99
C GLY A 132 -9.20 -7.76 6.14
N GLY A 133 -8.18 -7.04 5.64
CA GLY A 133 -6.74 -7.34 5.76
C GLY A 133 -6.17 -7.35 7.20
N ASN A 134 -6.76 -8.18 8.06
CA ASN A 134 -6.28 -8.82 9.31
C ASN A 134 -7.42 -9.68 9.94
N LYS A 135 -7.69 -10.90 9.43
CA LYS A 135 -8.54 -11.89 10.13
C LYS A 135 -7.88 -13.28 10.14
N LEU A 136 -7.96 -13.96 11.29
CA LEU A 136 -7.50 -15.32 11.53
C LEU A 136 -8.58 -16.33 11.08
N PHE A 137 -8.16 -17.38 10.38
CA PHE A 137 -8.99 -18.55 10.07
C PHE A 137 -8.56 -19.71 10.98
N VAL A 138 -9.49 -20.26 11.75
CA VAL A 138 -9.31 -21.50 12.51
C VAL A 138 -10.21 -22.56 11.88
N ALA A 139 -9.63 -23.50 11.17
CA ALA A 139 -10.35 -24.70 10.75
C ALA A 139 -10.40 -25.68 11.94
N ALA A 140 -11.59 -25.90 12.50
CA ALA A 140 -11.81 -27.13 13.25
C ALA A 140 -11.80 -28.28 12.24
N ARG A 141 -10.91 -29.26 12.43
CA ARG A 141 -11.04 -30.53 11.69
C ARG A 141 -12.38 -31.14 12.08
N GLY A 142 -13.27 -31.31 11.11
CA GLY A 142 -14.34 -32.29 11.23
C GLY A 142 -13.69 -33.64 11.49
N GLN A 143 -14.09 -34.28 12.58
CA GLN A 143 -13.88 -35.71 12.78
C GLN A 143 -14.80 -36.42 11.79
N GLU A 144 -14.21 -37.08 10.79
CA GLU A 144 -14.76 -38.32 10.25
C GLU A 144 -14.13 -39.48 11.02
#